data_AF-A0A4V2RCD9-F1
#
_entry.id   AF-A0A4V2RCD9-F1
#
_cell.length_a   1.000
_cell.length_b   1.000
_cell.length_c   1.000
_cell.angle_alpha   90.00
_cell.angle_beta   90.00
_cell.angle_gamma   90.00
#
_symmetry.space_group_name_H-M   'P 1'
#
loop_
_entity.id
_entity.type
_entity.pdbx_description
1 polymer ?
#
loop_
_entity_poly.entity_id
_entity_poly.type
_entity_poly.pdbx_seq_one_letter_code
_entity_poly.pdbx_strand_id
1 'polypeptide(L)' 'MGKRNNLKKIMKKLPPGYPMSRILVNGAAADVTQFVNEKEGLAYFDVAGQVGVYEAKKINGMLFGAAADAGEEEEEAGGC' A
#
# COMPACT_ATOMS: atom_id res chain seq x y z
N MET A 1 19.73 -12.64 -1.98
CA MET A 1 18.50 -13.15 -1.33
C MET A 1 17.86 -12.08 -0.43
N GLY A 2 17.36 -10.95 -0.96
CA GLY A 2 17.16 -9.75 -0.12
C GLY A 2 16.02 -8.77 -0.44
N LYS A 3 14.96 -9.14 -1.19
CA LYS A 3 13.92 -8.17 -1.60
C LYS A 3 12.64 -8.14 -0.74
N ARG A 4 12.30 -9.20 0.00
CA ARG A 4 11.03 -9.27 0.78
C ARG A 4 11.03 -8.49 2.11
N ASN A 5 12.22 -8.20 2.66
CA ASN A 5 12.33 -7.61 4.00
C ASN A 5 11.99 -6.11 4.03
N ASN A 6 12.02 -5.44 2.88
CA ASN A 6 11.78 -4.00 2.81
C ASN A 6 10.28 -3.68 2.90
N LEU A 7 9.42 -4.49 2.28
CA LEU A 7 7.98 -4.27 2.29
C LEU A 7 7.40 -4.35 3.70
N LYS A 8 7.80 -5.36 4.47
CA LYS A 8 7.38 -5.50 5.89
C LYS A 8 7.89 -4.33 6.75
N LYS A 9 9.08 -3.80 6.46
CA LYS A 9 9.60 -2.61 7.16
C LYS A 9 8.80 -1.36 6.82
N ILE A 10 8.34 -1.23 5.58
CA ILE A 10 7.48 -0.11 5.14
C ILE A 10 6.12 -0.19 5.83
N MET A 11 5.46 -1.35 5.85
CA MET A 11 4.16 -1.54 6.54
C MET A 11 4.21 -1.16 8.02
N LYS A 12 5.30 -1.47 8.70
CA LYS A 12 5.48 -1.12 10.12
C LYS A 12 5.77 0.35 10.38
N LYS A 13 6.21 1.09 9.36
CA LYS A 13 6.52 2.52 9.43
C LYS A 13 5.39 3.39 8.89
N LEU A 14 4.42 2.78 8.20
CA LEU A 14 3.25 3.48 7.67
C LEU A 14 2.38 3.97 8.83
N PRO A 15 2.05 5.28 8.87
CA PRO A 15 1.14 5.79 9.87
C PRO A 15 -0.28 5.28 9.58
N PRO A 16 -1.10 5.06 10.63
CA PRO A 16 -2.52 4.77 10.46
C PRO A 16 -3.22 5.93 9.74
N GLY A 17 -4.14 5.62 8.83
CA GLY A 17 -4.84 6.57 7.97
C GLY A 17 -4.06 6.99 6.72
N TYR A 18 -2.90 6.40 6.45
CA TYR A 18 -2.12 6.75 5.26
C TYR A 18 -2.90 6.39 3.97
N PRO A 19 -3.07 7.33 3.03
CA PRO A 19 -3.86 7.11 1.82
C PRO A 19 -3.19 6.09 0.90
N MET A 20 -4.00 5.14 0.42
CA MET A 20 -3.59 4.10 -0.50
C MET A 20 -4.64 3.93 -1.58
N SER A 21 -4.24 3.35 -2.71
CA SER A 21 -5.17 3.07 -3.81
C SER A 21 -5.37 1.57 -4.00
N ARG A 22 -4.30 0.78 -3.87
CA ARG A 22 -4.34 -0.65 -4.18
C ARG A 22 -3.24 -1.42 -3.47
N ILE A 23 -3.56 -2.66 -3.10
CA ILE A 23 -2.58 -3.65 -2.64
C ILE A 23 -2.57 -4.84 -3.60
N LEU A 24 -1.42 -5.50 -3.71
CA LEU A 24 -1.26 -6.74 -4.45
C LEU A 24 -1.12 -7.90 -3.46
N VAL A 25 -2.06 -8.83 -3.45
CA VAL A 25 -2.11 -9.98 -2.53
C VAL A 25 -2.07 -11.28 -3.33
N ASN A 26 -1.01 -12.08 -3.17
CA ASN A 26 -0.76 -13.29 -3.97
C ASN A 26 -0.87 -13.06 -5.49
N GLY A 27 -0.49 -11.87 -5.96
CA GLY A 27 -0.60 -11.49 -7.37
C GLY A 27 -1.98 -10.98 -7.81
N ALA A 28 -3.00 -11.00 -6.94
CA ALA A 28 -4.30 -10.37 -7.19
C ALA A 28 -4.31 -8.92 -6.68
N ALA A 29 -4.91 -8.01 -7.44
CA ALA A 29 -5.12 -6.62 -7.02
C ALA A 29 -6.36 -6.52 -6.14
N ALA A 30 -6.24 -5.78 -5.03
CA ALA A 30 -7.37 -5.38 -4.19
C ALA A 30 -7.34 -3.87 -3.96
N ASP A 31 -8.45 -3.20 -4.27
CA ASP A 31 -8.59 -1.76 -4.06
C ASP A 31 -8.77 -1.46 -2.57
N VAL A 32 -8.03 -0.48 -2.08
CA VAL A 32 -8.03 -0.02 -0.69
C VAL A 32 -8.02 1.49 -0.69
N THR A 33 -8.50 2.12 0.38
CA THR A 33 -8.54 3.59 0.51
C THR A 33 -7.47 4.11 1.46
N GLN A 34 -7.21 3.39 2.56
CA GLN A 34 -6.25 3.81 3.57
C GLN A 34 -5.68 2.61 4.33
N PHE A 35 -4.44 2.75 4.78
CA PHE A 35 -3.84 1.81 5.72
C PHE A 35 -4.38 2.06 7.13
N VAL A 36 -4.84 1.02 7.81
CA VAL A 36 -5.34 1.11 9.18
C VAL A 36 -4.25 0.71 10.17
N ASN A 37 -3.74 -0.52 10.08
CA ASN A 37 -2.69 -1.01 10.99
C ASN A 37 -2.07 -2.33 10.49
N GLU A 38 -0.92 -2.73 11.04
CA GLU A 38 -0.37 -4.10 10.95
C GLU A 38 -0.16 -4.66 12.36
N LYS A 39 -0.83 -5.76 12.68
CA LYS A 39 -0.68 -6.45 13.96
C LYS A 39 -0.71 -7.96 13.77
N GLU A 40 0.20 -8.65 14.44
CA GLU A 40 0.27 -10.13 14.46
C GLU A 40 0.39 -10.77 13.05
N GLY A 41 0.93 -10.05 12.07
CA GLY A 41 1.06 -10.52 10.70
C GLY A 41 -0.21 -10.35 9.85
N LEU A 42 -1.22 -9.67 10.38
CA LEU A 42 -2.41 -9.21 9.67
C LEU A 42 -2.30 -7.72 9.41
N ALA A 43 -2.59 -7.33 8.18
CA ALA A 43 -2.66 -5.96 7.75
C ALA A 43 -4.13 -5.58 7.52
N TYR A 44 -4.50 -4.45 8.11
CA TYR A 44 -5.84 -3.90 8.09
C TYR A 44 -5.83 -2.69 7.19
N PHE A 45 -6.78 -2.66 6.26
CA PHE A 45 -6.99 -1.55 5.35
C PHE A 45 -8.47 -1.19 5.36
N ASP A 46 -8.76 0.06 5.08
CA ASP A 46 -10.11 0.46 4.74
C ASP A 46 -10.37 0.16 3.26
N VAL A 47 -11.56 -0.37 3.00
CA VAL A 47 -12.06 -0.77 1.69
C VAL A 47 -13.45 -0.17 1.58
N ALA A 48 -13.51 1.06 1.07
CA ALA A 48 -14.77 1.80 0.87
C ALA A 48 -15.65 1.89 2.15
N GLY A 49 -15.04 2.12 3.31
CA GLY A 49 -15.74 2.25 4.59
C GLY A 49 -15.89 0.94 5.37
N GLN A 50 -15.31 -0.16 4.88
CA GLN A 50 -15.24 -1.46 5.56
C GLN A 50 -13.79 -1.84 5.86
N VAL A 51 -13.56 -2.57 6.95
CA VAL A 51 -12.21 -3.06 7.29
C VAL A 51 -11.90 -4.35 6.52
N GLY A 52 -11.02 -4.25 5.54
CA GLY A 52 -10.39 -5.38 4.86
C GLY A 52 -9.22 -5.94 5.68
N VAL A 53 -9.15 -7.26 5.80
CA VAL A 53 -8.09 -7.96 6.53
C VAL A 53 -7.31 -8.85 5.58
N TYR A 54 -5.99 -8.65 5.52
CA TYR A 54 -5.10 -9.39 4.64
C TYR A 54 -3.88 -9.90 5.40
N GLU A 55 -3.39 -11.08 5.03
CA GLU A 55 -2.13 -11.58 5.58
C GLU A 55 -0.96 -10.76 5.04
N ALA A 56 -0.21 -10.10 5.92
CA ALA A 56 0.91 -9.25 5.53
C ALA A 56 2.00 -10.00 4.75
N LYS A 57 2.12 -11.33 4.96
CA LYS A 57 3.07 -12.19 4.21
C LYS A 57 2.66 -12.42 2.75
N LYS A 58 1.37 -12.29 2.44
CA LYS A 58 0.80 -12.48 1.11
C LYS A 58 0.78 -11.19 0.30
N ILE A 59 1.02 -10.04 0.94
CA ILE A 59 1.12 -8.75 0.26
C ILE A 59 2.45 -8.69 -0.49
N ASN A 60 2.38 -8.57 -1.81
CA ASN A 60 3.51 -8.52 -2.72
C ASN A 60 3.82 -7.10 -3.20
N GLY A 61 2.84 -6.19 -3.12
CA GLY A 61 2.98 -4.81 -3.56
C GLY A 61 1.95 -3.91 -2.91
N MET A 62 2.27 -2.62 -2.86
CA MET A 62 1.43 -1.55 -2.31
C MET A 62 1.55 -0.35 -3.26
N LEU A 63 0.41 0.22 -3.64
CA LEU A 63 0.32 1.45 -4.41
C LEU A 63 -0.19 2.56 -3.49
N PHE A 64 0.62 3.60 -3.36
CA PHE A 64 0.33 4.78 -2.55
C PHE A 64 -0.30 5.86 -3.42
N GLY A 65 -1.00 6.80 -2.78
CA GLY A 65 -1.74 7.86 -3.45
C GLY A 65 -3.24 7.63 -3.40
N ALA A 66 -4.02 8.71 -3.44
CA ALA A 66 -5.47 8.60 -3.60
C ALA A 66 -5.76 7.96 -4.96
N ALA A 67 -6.87 7.23 -5.10
CA ALA A 67 -7.26 6.63 -6.38
C ALA A 67 -7.39 7.66 -7.54
N ALA A 68 -7.39 8.96 -7.23
CA ALA A 68 -7.37 10.06 -8.19
C ALA A 68 -5.95 10.45 -8.69
N ASP A 69 -4.87 10.12 -7.97
CA ASP A 69 -3.48 10.51 -8.28
C ASP A 69 -2.69 9.40 -8.99
N ALA A 70 -3.36 8.38 -9.55
CA ALA A 70 -2.69 7.33 -10.33
C ALA A 70 -2.33 7.76 -11.78
N GLY A 71 -2.36 9.06 -12.06
CA GLY A 71 -1.86 9.69 -13.27
C GLY A 71 -1.18 11.01 -12.91
N GLU A 72 0.03 11.22 -13.44
CA GLU A 72 0.95 12.36 -13.25
C GLU A 72 1.79 12.20 -11.96
N GLU A 73 3.14 12.24 -11.95
CA GLU A 73 4.07 13.08 -12.71
C GLU A 73 5.42 12.34 -12.96
N GLU A 74 5.86 12.24 -14.23
CA GLU A 74 7.28 12.11 -14.58
C GLU A 74 7.93 13.48 -14.37
N GLU A 75 8.89 13.57 -13.44
CA GLU A 75 9.80 14.72 -13.37
C GLU A 75 10.85 14.60 -14.48
N GLU A 76 10.75 15.43 -15.52
CA GLU A 76 11.91 15.84 -16.33
C GLU A 76 12.20 17.30 -16.04
N ALA A 77 13.32 17.49 -15.35
CA ALA A 77 13.92 18.77 -15.04
C ALA A 77 14.50 19.44 -16.29
N GLY A 78 14.40 20.78 -16.35
CA GLY A 78 15.48 21.59 -16.94
C GLY A 78 15.11 22.55 -18.08
N GLY A 79 14.84 23.80 -17.72
CA GLY A 79 15.62 24.99 -18.13
C GLY A 79 15.76 25.37 -19.61
N CYS A 80 15.20 26.52 -19.96
CA CYS A 80 15.95 27.67 -20.50
C CYS A 80 15.17 28.96 -20.21
#